data_AF-A0A5D2PM93-F1
#
_entry.id   AF-A0A5D2PM93-F1
#
_cell.length_a   1.000
_cell.length_b   1.000
_cell.length_c   1.000
_cell.angle_alpha   90.00
_cell.angle_beta   90.00
_cell.angle_gamma   90.00
#
_symmetry.space_group_name_H-M   'P 1'
#
loop_
_entity.id
_entity.type
_entity.pdbx_description
1 polymer ?
#
loop_
_entity_poly.entity_id
_entity_poly.type
_entity_poly.pdbx_seq_one_letter_code
_entity_poly.pdbx_strand_id
1 'polypeptide(L)'
;MPNTMLSFKHLLRPVLGGEERKSWCLLLLRKMMNGCNLVDNDSAVAGGVEDMYGEDIATMGQPVTPWTVSVASGYTLMRDPRHNKGVAFTERERDAHYLRGLLPPIVLSQELQEKRIMHMLRQYKVPLQRYMAMMDLQERNERLFYKLLIDNVEELLPVVYTPTVGEACQKYGSIFRRPQGLYISLKEKGKILEVLKNWPERSVQVIVVTDGERILGLGDLGCQGMGIPVGKLSLYTALGGVRPSACLPITIDVGTNNEKLLNDEFYIGLRQRRATGQEYAELLHEFMSAVKQNYGEKVLIQFEDFANHNAFELLARYSSSHLVFNDDIQGTASVVLAGLLAALKLLGGTLADHRFLFLGAGEAGTGIAELIALEMSKQTGNPIEENRKKIWLVDSKGLIVDSRKHSLQHFKKPWAHEHEPVSKLVDAVKAIKPTVLIGTSGVGKQFTREVVEAMASINEKPLIMALSNPTSQAECTAEEAYTWSEGRAIFASGSPFDPFEYDGKVFVPGQANNAYIFPGFGLGVIMSGAIRVHDDMLLAACKCIKPPYIVLPLVNFNIVEFINSKHCCIV
;
A
#
# COMPACT_ATOMS: atom_id res chain seq x y z
N MET A 1 -35.88 17.70 -28.30
CA MET A 1 -36.04 17.11 -29.65
C MET A 1 -35.05 17.79 -30.59
N PRO A 2 -34.38 17.06 -31.51
CA PRO A 2 -33.13 16.34 -31.18
C PRO A 2 -32.02 16.45 -32.27
N ASN A 3 -30.94 15.67 -32.06
CA ASN A 3 -29.98 15.12 -33.03
C ASN A 3 -28.79 16.02 -33.46
N THR A 4 -27.54 15.54 -33.57
CA THR A 4 -27.09 14.19 -33.95
C THR A 4 -25.63 13.89 -33.56
N MET A 5 -25.39 12.62 -33.22
CA MET A 5 -24.09 11.93 -33.21
C MET A 5 -23.31 12.08 -34.51
N LEU A 6 -21.98 12.14 -34.43
CA LEU A 6 -21.09 11.67 -35.50
C LEU A 6 -19.99 10.77 -34.91
N SER A 7 -20.06 9.52 -35.35
CA SER A 7 -19.21 8.39 -35.02
C SER A 7 -17.93 8.43 -35.84
N PHE A 8 -16.75 8.45 -35.20
CA PHE A 8 -15.46 8.19 -35.84
C PHE A 8 -15.23 6.67 -36.00
N LYS A 9 -16.05 6.04 -36.85
CA LYS A 9 -15.78 4.74 -37.47
C LYS A 9 -15.77 4.94 -38.98
N HIS A 10 -14.69 5.49 -39.51
CA HIS A 10 -14.22 5.26 -40.88
C HIS A 10 -12.85 5.91 -41.07
N LEU A 11 -11.80 5.10 -40.93
CA LEU A 11 -10.54 5.24 -41.68
C LEU A 11 -9.66 4.02 -41.38
N LEU A 12 -9.98 2.91 -42.05
CA LEU A 12 -9.10 1.75 -42.14
C LEU A 12 -8.99 1.34 -43.61
N ARG A 13 -7.80 1.64 -44.18
CA ARG A 13 -7.11 1.05 -45.34
C ARG A 13 -7.70 1.31 -46.74
N PRO A 14 -6.88 1.30 -47.83
CA PRO A 14 -5.76 0.36 -48.04
C PRO A 14 -4.51 0.80 -48.88
N VAL A 15 -3.53 -0.13 -48.97
CA VAL A 15 -2.44 -0.33 -49.98
C VAL A 15 -1.24 0.63 -49.90
N LEU A 16 -0.02 0.21 -49.54
CA LEU A 16 1.07 -0.44 -50.34
C LEU A 16 2.12 -0.95 -49.29
N GLY A 17 2.96 -1.98 -49.40
CA GLY A 17 3.70 -2.60 -50.51
C GLY A 17 5.16 -2.79 -50.03
N GLY A 18 5.66 -4.02 -49.93
CA GLY A 18 6.80 -4.44 -49.07
C GLY A 18 8.25 -4.13 -49.49
N GLU A 19 8.53 -3.19 -50.40
CA GLU A 19 9.91 -2.97 -50.89
C GLU A 19 10.51 -1.56 -50.69
N GLU A 20 9.73 -0.53 -50.31
CA GLU A 20 10.28 0.84 -50.17
C GLU A 20 10.94 1.14 -48.81
N ARG A 21 10.80 0.26 -47.80
CA ARG A 21 11.47 0.44 -46.49
C ARG A 21 12.97 0.13 -46.51
N LYS A 22 13.47 -0.62 -47.50
CA LYS A 22 14.89 -1.03 -47.54
C LYS A 22 15.83 0.05 -48.10
N SER A 23 15.32 0.99 -48.90
CA SER A 23 16.17 2.01 -49.53
C SER A 23 16.53 3.17 -48.59
N TRP A 24 15.71 3.45 -47.57
CA TRP A 24 15.97 4.52 -46.60
C TRP A 24 16.97 4.14 -45.50
N CYS A 25 17.02 2.86 -45.10
CA CYS A 25 18.00 2.39 -44.12
C CYS A 25 19.44 2.32 -44.68
N LEU A 26 19.61 2.06 -45.99
CA LEU A 26 20.94 1.98 -46.60
C LEU A 26 21.59 3.35 -46.84
N LEU A 27 20.81 4.43 -47.00
CA LEU A 27 21.37 5.78 -47.21
C LEU A 27 21.91 6.41 -45.91
N LEU A 28 21.29 6.08 -44.76
CA LEU A 28 21.72 6.56 -43.45
C LEU A 28 23.01 5.87 -42.96
N LEU A 29 23.16 4.57 -43.22
CA LEU A 29 24.36 3.80 -42.88
C LEU A 29 25.61 4.24 -43.68
N ARG A 30 25.42 4.71 -44.92
CA ARG A 30 26.54 5.15 -45.78
C ARG A 30 27.07 6.55 -45.45
N LYS A 31 26.26 7.38 -44.76
CA LYS A 31 26.70 8.71 -44.28
C LYS A 31 27.42 8.66 -42.93
N MET A 32 27.21 7.61 -42.13
CA MET A 32 27.89 7.42 -40.84
C MET A 32 29.29 6.79 -40.92
N MET A 33 29.67 6.15 -42.05
CA MET A 33 30.96 5.45 -42.17
C MET A 33 32.10 6.25 -42.84
N ASN A 34 31.87 7.47 -43.34
CA ASN A 34 32.88 8.23 -44.10
C ASN A 34 33.32 9.55 -43.42
N GLY A 35 33.49 9.56 -42.11
CA GLY A 35 33.89 10.75 -41.35
C GLY A 35 35.01 10.47 -40.35
N CYS A 36 36.10 9.82 -40.75
CA CYS A 36 37.30 9.70 -39.94
C CYS A 36 38.48 10.28 -40.72
N ASN A 37 38.90 11.50 -40.37
CA ASN A 37 40.24 12.01 -40.66
C ASN A 37 40.69 12.89 -39.48
N LEU A 38 41.91 12.62 -39.03
CA LEU A 38 42.65 13.23 -37.94
C LEU A 38 42.88 14.74 -38.15
N VAL A 39 42.66 15.60 -37.13
CA VAL A 39 43.48 16.80 -36.84
C VAL A 39 43.38 17.17 -35.33
N ASP A 40 44.51 17.67 -34.82
CA ASP A 40 45.01 18.07 -33.50
C ASP A 40 44.14 18.74 -32.42
N ASN A 41 44.61 18.52 -31.17
CA ASN A 41 44.42 19.35 -29.98
C ASN A 41 45.13 20.71 -30.14
N ASP A 42 44.38 21.81 -30.14
CA ASP A 42 44.53 22.93 -29.18
C ASP A 42 43.73 24.16 -29.65
N SER A 43 43.18 24.88 -28.66
CA SER A 43 42.67 26.27 -28.71
C SER A 43 41.26 26.57 -29.29
N ALA A 44 40.35 26.82 -28.34
CA ALA A 44 39.53 28.03 -28.20
C ALA A 44 38.15 28.18 -28.90
N VAL A 45 37.25 28.76 -28.07
CA VAL A 45 36.06 29.59 -28.34
C VAL A 45 34.68 28.91 -28.39
N ALA A 46 34.05 28.97 -27.21
CA ALA A 46 32.67 29.39 -26.91
C ALA A 46 31.60 29.38 -28.01
N GLY A 47 30.46 28.75 -27.67
CA GLY A 47 29.15 29.08 -28.23
C GLY A 47 28.44 27.90 -28.90
N GLY A 48 27.81 27.05 -28.11
CA GLY A 48 26.87 26.03 -28.60
C GLY A 48 25.91 25.66 -27.47
N VAL A 49 24.62 25.76 -27.75
CA VAL A 49 23.51 25.54 -26.82
C VAL A 49 23.63 24.15 -26.19
N GLU A 50 23.73 24.09 -24.86
CA GLU A 50 23.59 22.83 -24.11
C GLU A 50 22.21 22.24 -24.41
N ASP A 51 22.20 21.04 -24.99
CA ASP A 51 20.99 20.27 -25.18
C ASP A 51 20.43 19.94 -23.78
N MET A 52 19.18 20.32 -23.52
CA MET A 52 18.54 20.28 -22.20
C MET A 52 18.15 18.85 -21.75
N TYR A 53 18.85 17.85 -22.27
CA TYR A 53 18.79 16.44 -21.90
C TYR A 53 20.22 15.93 -21.85
N GLY A 54 20.92 16.27 -20.76
CA GLY A 54 22.13 15.58 -20.36
C GLY A 54 21.79 14.12 -20.03
N GLU A 55 21.73 13.26 -21.05
CA GLU A 55 22.07 11.86 -20.86
C GLU A 55 23.56 11.84 -20.51
N ASP A 56 23.82 11.95 -19.21
CA ASP A 56 25.15 11.96 -18.63
C ASP A 56 25.98 10.82 -19.22
N ILE A 57 27.17 11.13 -19.73
CA ILE A 57 28.15 10.13 -20.17
C ILE A 57 28.43 9.13 -19.03
N ALA A 58 28.23 9.55 -17.76
CA ALA A 58 28.29 8.71 -16.57
C ALA A 58 27.18 7.64 -16.50
N THR A 59 25.98 7.86 -17.05
CA THR A 59 24.90 6.86 -17.11
C THR A 59 25.18 5.79 -18.16
N MET A 60 25.79 6.17 -19.29
CA MET A 60 26.19 5.24 -20.36
C MET A 60 27.37 4.33 -19.98
N GLY A 61 28.21 4.74 -19.01
CA GLY A 61 29.33 3.94 -18.51
C GLY A 61 28.95 2.87 -17.48
N GLN A 62 27.68 2.74 -17.10
CA GLN A 62 27.30 1.82 -16.03
C GLN A 62 27.17 0.36 -16.49
N PRO A 63 27.58 -0.61 -15.64
CA PRO A 63 27.36 -2.02 -15.92
C PRO A 63 25.87 -2.33 -16.11
N VAL A 64 25.53 -3.07 -17.16
CA VAL A 64 24.18 -3.56 -17.43
C VAL A 64 24.14 -5.08 -17.32
N THR A 65 23.06 -5.62 -16.73
CA THR A 65 22.85 -7.07 -16.71
C THR A 65 22.62 -7.58 -18.14
N PRO A 66 23.45 -8.50 -18.67
CA PRO A 66 23.34 -9.02 -20.02
C PRO A 66 22.24 -10.09 -20.11
N TRP A 67 20.97 -9.67 -20.00
CA TRP A 67 19.83 -10.58 -20.08
C TRP A 67 19.76 -11.27 -21.45
N THR A 68 19.53 -12.58 -21.43
CA THR A 68 19.28 -13.37 -22.63
C THR A 68 17.82 -13.84 -22.64
N VAL A 69 17.20 -13.83 -23.81
CA VAL A 69 15.81 -14.25 -23.98
C VAL A 69 15.79 -15.52 -24.83
N SER A 70 15.13 -16.55 -24.33
CA SER A 70 14.92 -17.81 -25.05
C SER A 70 13.48 -18.29 -24.86
N VAL A 71 12.99 -19.13 -25.77
CA VAL A 71 11.64 -19.68 -25.67
C VAL A 71 11.58 -20.68 -24.51
N ALA A 72 10.73 -20.39 -23.51
CA ALA A 72 10.49 -21.30 -22.40
C ALA A 72 9.76 -22.58 -22.88
N SER A 73 10.31 -23.74 -22.52
CA SER A 73 9.75 -25.06 -22.79
C SER A 73 10.14 -26.06 -21.69
N GLY A 74 9.53 -27.24 -21.68
CA GLY A 74 9.82 -28.29 -20.71
C GLY A 74 9.68 -27.82 -19.26
N TYR A 75 10.64 -28.23 -18.42
CA TYR A 75 10.67 -27.82 -17.02
C TYR A 75 10.92 -26.32 -16.82
N THR A 76 11.60 -25.63 -17.73
CA THR A 76 11.81 -24.17 -17.63
C THR A 76 10.47 -23.44 -17.64
N LEU A 77 9.57 -23.81 -18.55
CA LEU A 77 8.21 -23.26 -18.62
C LEU A 77 7.37 -23.62 -17.38
N MET A 78 7.47 -24.85 -16.88
CA MET A 78 6.68 -25.29 -15.71
C MET A 78 7.17 -24.72 -14.37
N ARG A 79 8.44 -24.29 -14.30
CA ARG A 79 9.04 -23.70 -13.10
C ARG A 79 8.85 -22.18 -13.05
N ASP A 80 8.53 -21.55 -14.17
CA ASP A 80 8.20 -20.13 -14.22
C ASP A 80 6.74 -19.89 -13.78
N PRO A 81 6.49 -19.26 -12.61
CA PRO A 81 5.14 -19.05 -12.11
C PRO A 81 4.27 -18.15 -12.98
N ARG A 82 4.88 -17.26 -13.79
CA ARG A 82 4.17 -16.34 -14.69
C ARG A 82 3.51 -17.06 -15.85
N HIS A 83 4.12 -18.16 -16.29
CA HIS A 83 3.72 -18.90 -17.47
C HIS A 83 3.18 -20.31 -17.18
N ASN A 84 3.51 -20.88 -16.02
CA ASN A 84 3.03 -22.19 -15.63
C ASN A 84 1.51 -22.19 -15.46
N LYS A 85 0.83 -23.09 -16.20
CA LYS A 85 -0.61 -23.32 -16.10
C LYS A 85 -0.94 -24.60 -15.31
N GLY A 86 0.07 -25.35 -14.87
CA GLY A 86 -0.10 -26.66 -14.28
C GLY A 86 -0.83 -27.60 -15.23
N VAL A 87 -1.86 -28.28 -14.75
CA VAL A 87 -2.65 -29.22 -15.56
C VAL A 87 -3.62 -28.55 -16.53
N ALA A 88 -3.67 -27.20 -16.59
CA ALA A 88 -4.45 -26.46 -17.59
C ALA A 88 -3.73 -26.24 -18.92
N PHE A 89 -2.46 -26.63 -19.08
CA PHE A 89 -1.86 -26.67 -20.41
C PHE A 89 -2.69 -27.60 -21.31
N THR A 90 -3.12 -27.08 -22.46
CA THR A 90 -3.86 -27.85 -23.47
C THR A 90 -2.94 -28.87 -24.15
N GLU A 91 -3.52 -29.90 -24.77
CA GLU A 91 -2.73 -30.90 -25.52
C GLU A 91 -1.80 -30.25 -26.56
N ARG A 92 -2.29 -29.25 -27.28
CA ARG A 92 -1.48 -28.52 -28.28
C ARG A 92 -0.31 -27.77 -27.66
N GLU A 93 -0.53 -27.10 -26.52
CA GLU A 93 0.56 -26.42 -25.79
C GLU A 93 1.58 -27.42 -25.26
N ARG A 94 1.12 -28.59 -24.79
CA ARG A 94 2.01 -29.66 -24.29
C ARG A 94 2.89 -30.21 -25.41
N ASP A 95 2.33 -30.44 -26.59
CA ASP A 95 3.10 -30.88 -27.75
C ASP A 95 4.09 -29.78 -28.20
N ALA A 96 3.64 -28.52 -28.30
CA ALA A 96 4.45 -27.41 -28.79
C ALA A 96 5.60 -26.99 -27.85
N HIS A 97 5.42 -27.14 -26.53
CA HIS A 97 6.39 -26.73 -25.52
C HIS A 97 7.07 -27.91 -24.82
N TYR A 98 7.06 -29.11 -25.41
CA TYR A 98 7.74 -30.29 -24.90
C TYR A 98 7.35 -30.66 -23.46
N LEU A 99 6.06 -30.57 -23.14
CA LEU A 99 5.48 -30.92 -21.83
C LEU A 99 4.83 -32.30 -21.81
N ARG A 100 4.65 -32.93 -22.98
CA ARG A 100 4.02 -34.25 -23.09
C ARG A 100 4.80 -35.29 -22.31
N GLY A 101 4.09 -36.05 -21.45
CA GLY A 101 4.70 -37.03 -20.54
C GLY A 101 5.22 -36.43 -19.22
N LEU A 102 5.36 -35.10 -19.12
CA LEU A 102 5.75 -34.43 -17.86
C LEU A 102 4.57 -34.11 -16.95
N LEU A 103 3.35 -34.06 -17.51
CA LEU A 103 2.10 -33.82 -16.81
C LEU A 103 1.16 -35.02 -16.97
N PRO A 104 0.25 -35.26 -16.00
CA PRO A 104 -0.81 -36.24 -16.15
C PRO A 104 -1.65 -36.00 -17.42
N PRO A 105 -2.25 -37.04 -18.04
CA PRO A 105 -2.92 -36.94 -19.33
C PRO A 105 -4.18 -36.09 -19.32
N ILE A 106 -4.73 -35.78 -18.15
CA ILE A 106 -5.92 -34.94 -18.04
C ILE A 106 -5.58 -33.46 -18.22
N VAL A 107 -6.45 -32.72 -18.92
CA VAL A 107 -6.43 -31.25 -18.97
C VAL A 107 -7.56 -30.74 -18.08
N LEU A 108 -7.24 -29.95 -17.05
CA LEU A 108 -8.24 -29.36 -16.15
C LEU A 108 -8.39 -27.87 -16.43
N SER A 109 -9.61 -27.34 -16.36
CA SER A 109 -9.85 -25.90 -16.48
C SER A 109 -9.27 -25.12 -15.29
N GLN A 110 -9.12 -23.81 -15.45
CA GLN A 110 -8.62 -22.96 -14.36
C GLN A 110 -9.58 -22.98 -13.16
N GLU A 111 -10.89 -23.00 -13.41
CA GLU A 111 -11.95 -23.03 -12.41
C GLU A 111 -11.92 -24.33 -11.60
N LEU A 112 -11.65 -25.47 -12.22
CA LEU A 112 -11.54 -26.73 -11.49
C LEU A 112 -10.27 -26.80 -10.66
N GLN A 113 -9.16 -26.22 -11.15
CA GLN A 113 -7.95 -26.08 -10.35
C GLN A 113 -8.20 -25.18 -9.13
N GLU A 114 -8.89 -24.06 -9.31
CA GLU A 114 -9.31 -23.15 -8.25
C GLU A 114 -10.15 -23.88 -7.18
N LYS A 115 -11.20 -24.60 -7.61
CA LYS A 115 -12.06 -25.40 -6.72
C LYS A 115 -11.25 -26.42 -5.91
N ARG A 116 -10.30 -27.10 -6.54
CA ARG A 116 -9.42 -28.07 -5.87
C ARG A 116 -8.53 -27.41 -4.81
N ILE A 117 -7.97 -26.24 -5.12
CA ILE A 117 -7.13 -25.50 -4.18
C ILE A 117 -7.96 -24.99 -2.99
N MET A 118 -9.14 -24.41 -3.23
CA MET A 118 -10.03 -23.99 -2.13
C MET A 118 -10.42 -25.14 -1.21
N HIS A 119 -10.72 -26.31 -1.78
CA HIS A 119 -11.02 -27.51 -0.99
C HIS A 119 -9.84 -27.90 -0.07
N MET A 120 -8.61 -27.86 -0.59
CA MET A 120 -7.41 -28.11 0.19
C MET A 120 -7.17 -27.03 1.26
N LEU A 121 -7.32 -25.75 0.91
CA LEU A 121 -7.09 -24.64 1.84
C LEU A 121 -8.01 -24.71 3.06
N ARG A 122 -9.29 -25.05 2.86
CA ARG A 122 -10.28 -25.19 3.93
C ARG A 122 -9.99 -26.36 4.87
N GLN A 123 -9.20 -27.36 4.45
CA GLN A 123 -8.78 -28.47 5.31
C GLN A 123 -7.63 -28.11 6.27
N TYR A 124 -6.86 -27.05 5.97
CA TYR A 124 -5.86 -26.57 6.92
C TYR A 124 -6.51 -26.02 8.17
N LYS A 125 -5.96 -26.42 9.32
CA LYS A 125 -6.50 -26.11 10.64
C LYS A 125 -6.04 -24.76 11.17
N VAL A 126 -4.87 -24.31 10.73
CA VAL A 126 -4.23 -23.10 11.26
C VAL A 126 -4.09 -22.06 10.13
N PRO A 127 -4.44 -20.78 10.35
CA PRO A 127 -4.34 -19.73 9.32
C PRO A 127 -2.96 -19.65 8.66
N LEU A 128 -1.88 -19.77 9.44
CA LEU A 128 -0.52 -19.76 8.92
C LEU A 128 -0.25 -20.86 7.86
N GLN A 129 -0.86 -22.05 7.99
CA GLN A 129 -0.71 -23.10 6.99
C GLN A 129 -1.38 -22.71 5.67
N ARG A 130 -2.53 -22.02 5.73
CA ARG A 130 -3.20 -21.47 4.55
C ARG A 130 -2.35 -20.39 3.90
N TYR A 131 -1.73 -19.50 4.69
CA TYR A 131 -0.79 -18.49 4.19
C TYR A 131 0.38 -19.14 3.43
N MET A 132 1.04 -20.12 4.05
CA MET A 132 2.16 -20.83 3.40
C MET A 132 1.73 -21.50 2.09
N ALA A 133 0.56 -22.14 2.07
CA ALA A 133 0.02 -22.76 0.85
C ALA A 133 -0.33 -21.72 -0.24
N MET A 134 -0.78 -20.53 0.14
CA MET A 134 -1.04 -19.42 -0.77
C MET A 134 0.26 -18.85 -1.37
N MET A 135 1.30 -18.65 -0.56
CA MET A 135 2.62 -18.20 -1.05
C MET A 135 3.27 -19.26 -1.96
N ASP A 136 3.17 -20.55 -1.61
CA ASP A 136 3.62 -21.65 -2.47
C ASP A 136 2.85 -21.69 -3.80
N LEU A 137 1.57 -21.28 -3.82
CA LEU A 137 0.78 -21.19 -5.04
C LEU A 137 1.21 -19.99 -5.90
N GLN A 138 1.43 -18.82 -5.29
CA GLN A 138 1.90 -17.61 -5.97
C GLN A 138 3.20 -17.89 -6.73
N GLU A 139 4.16 -18.54 -6.06
CA GLU A 139 5.47 -18.89 -6.61
C GLU A 139 5.46 -20.13 -7.53
N ARG A 140 4.28 -20.73 -7.76
CA ARG A 140 4.11 -21.88 -8.67
C ARG A 140 3.26 -21.57 -9.88
N ASN A 141 2.18 -20.82 -9.71
CA ASN A 141 1.22 -20.45 -10.75
C ASN A 141 0.56 -19.14 -10.34
N GLU A 142 1.18 -18.04 -10.76
CA GLU A 142 0.81 -16.67 -10.40
C GLU A 142 -0.64 -16.35 -10.82
N ARG A 143 -1.03 -16.78 -12.02
CA ARG A 143 -2.38 -16.52 -12.54
C ARG A 143 -3.46 -17.25 -11.75
N LEU A 144 -3.20 -18.49 -11.32
CA LEU A 144 -4.14 -19.25 -10.50
C LEU A 144 -4.22 -18.67 -9.08
N PHE A 145 -3.11 -18.19 -8.52
CA PHE A 145 -3.10 -17.47 -7.24
C PHE A 145 -4.02 -16.25 -7.29
N TYR A 146 -3.84 -15.36 -8.27
CA TYR A 146 -4.67 -14.15 -8.37
C TYR A 146 -6.13 -14.45 -8.70
N LYS A 147 -6.39 -15.42 -9.61
CA LYS A 147 -7.75 -15.87 -9.90
C LYS A 147 -8.47 -16.35 -8.64
N LEU A 148 -7.83 -17.22 -7.85
CA LEU A 148 -8.36 -17.74 -6.60
C LEU A 148 -8.60 -16.62 -5.57
N LEU A 149 -7.65 -15.69 -5.43
CA LEU A 149 -7.75 -14.56 -4.51
C LEU A 149 -8.87 -13.58 -4.89
N ILE A 150 -9.04 -13.28 -6.18
CA ILE A 150 -10.09 -12.38 -6.68
C ILE A 150 -11.48 -12.99 -6.45
N ASP A 151 -11.67 -14.24 -6.85
CA ASP A 151 -12.97 -14.92 -6.75
C ASP A 151 -13.40 -15.23 -5.29
N ASN A 152 -12.44 -15.27 -4.35
CA ASN A 152 -12.68 -15.65 -2.95
C ASN A 152 -12.08 -14.61 -1.96
N VAL A 153 -12.10 -13.33 -2.34
CA VAL A 153 -11.40 -12.25 -1.62
C VAL A 153 -11.79 -12.16 -0.14
N GLU A 154 -13.06 -12.34 0.19
CA GLU A 154 -13.54 -12.26 1.58
C GLU A 154 -12.91 -13.34 2.48
N GLU A 155 -12.83 -14.58 1.99
CA GLU A 155 -12.27 -15.71 2.75
C GLU A 155 -10.73 -15.66 2.78
N LEU A 156 -10.10 -15.17 1.71
CA LEU A 156 -8.66 -15.25 1.54
C LEU A 156 -7.90 -13.98 1.92
N LEU A 157 -8.54 -12.81 1.98
CA LEU A 157 -7.89 -11.58 2.41
C LEU A 157 -7.30 -11.70 3.84
N PRO A 158 -8.02 -12.26 4.84
CA PRO A 158 -7.45 -12.47 6.17
C PRO A 158 -6.31 -13.50 6.21
N VAL A 159 -6.16 -14.30 5.15
CA VAL A 159 -5.10 -15.30 4.99
C VAL A 159 -3.85 -14.68 4.38
N VAL A 160 -3.97 -13.95 3.26
CA VAL A 160 -2.81 -13.40 2.52
C VAL A 160 -2.35 -12.04 3.07
N TYR A 161 -3.20 -11.37 3.85
CA TYR A 161 -2.91 -10.09 4.47
C TYR A 161 -3.28 -10.11 5.96
N THR A 162 -3.75 -8.99 6.52
CA THR A 162 -4.04 -8.88 7.96
C THR A 162 -5.24 -9.75 8.36
N PRO A 163 -5.15 -10.50 9.48
CA PRO A 163 -4.06 -10.50 10.46
C PRO A 163 -2.94 -11.52 10.21
N THR A 164 -3.15 -12.54 9.37
CA THR A 164 -2.23 -13.70 9.25
C THR A 164 -0.83 -13.32 8.75
N VAL A 165 -0.71 -12.32 7.87
CA VAL A 165 0.60 -11.84 7.40
C VAL A 165 1.50 -11.36 8.54
N GLY A 166 0.93 -10.79 9.61
CA GLY A 166 1.69 -10.39 10.79
C GLY A 166 2.28 -11.59 11.53
N GLU A 167 1.50 -12.66 11.69
CA GLU A 167 2.01 -13.93 12.25
C GLU A 167 3.09 -14.53 11.34
N ALA A 168 2.90 -14.47 10.02
CA ALA A 168 3.90 -14.91 9.07
C ALA A 168 5.20 -14.12 9.20
N CYS A 169 5.15 -12.80 9.38
CA CYS A 169 6.33 -11.96 9.63
C CYS A 169 7.01 -12.32 10.96
N GLN A 170 6.28 -12.66 12.02
CA GLN A 170 6.90 -13.10 13.28
C GLN A 170 7.67 -14.41 13.12
N LYS A 171 7.19 -15.30 12.26
CA LYS A 171 7.75 -16.65 12.01
C LYS A 171 8.52 -16.75 10.69
N TYR A 172 8.82 -15.62 10.05
CA TYR A 172 9.22 -15.59 8.64
C TYR A 172 10.48 -16.41 8.38
N GLY A 173 11.47 -16.31 9.27
CA GLY A 173 12.70 -17.11 9.17
C GLY A 173 12.45 -18.62 9.24
N SER A 174 11.58 -19.07 10.15
CA SER A 174 11.24 -20.49 10.29
C SER A 174 10.39 -21.05 9.15
N ILE A 175 9.59 -20.21 8.49
CA ILE A 175 8.72 -20.61 7.37
C ILE A 175 9.30 -20.25 6.00
N PHE A 176 10.51 -19.68 5.94
CA PHE A 176 11.13 -19.23 4.70
C PHE A 176 11.35 -20.40 3.74
N ARG A 177 10.92 -20.24 2.49
CA ARG A 177 10.98 -21.31 1.46
C ARG A 177 11.49 -20.77 0.14
N ARG A 178 10.61 -20.14 -0.64
CA ARG A 178 10.96 -19.50 -1.91
C ARG A 178 11.14 -18.00 -1.65
N PRO A 179 12.25 -17.40 -2.10
CA PRO A 179 12.48 -15.98 -1.90
C PRO A 179 11.45 -15.17 -2.68
N GLN A 180 10.86 -14.17 -2.04
CA GLN A 180 9.98 -13.18 -2.66
C GLN A 180 10.52 -11.78 -2.36
N GLY A 181 10.50 -10.91 -3.37
CA GLY A 181 11.02 -9.55 -3.25
C GLY A 181 12.53 -9.45 -3.27
N LEU A 182 13.03 -8.26 -2.93
CA LEU A 182 14.43 -7.88 -2.96
C LEU A 182 14.87 -7.34 -1.60
N TYR A 183 16.00 -7.83 -1.11
CA TYR A 183 16.56 -7.43 0.18
C TYR A 183 17.76 -6.51 -0.06
N ILE A 184 17.80 -5.37 0.62
CA ILE A 184 18.89 -4.41 0.54
C ILE A 184 19.33 -4.12 1.97
N SER A 185 20.56 -4.51 2.34
CA SER A 185 21.05 -4.32 3.71
C SER A 185 22.16 -3.27 3.77
N LEU A 186 22.62 -2.95 4.98
CA LEU A 186 23.81 -2.10 5.19
C LEU A 186 25.06 -2.62 4.46
N LYS A 187 25.14 -3.93 4.17
CA LYS A 187 26.27 -4.53 3.45
C LYS A 187 26.32 -4.14 1.97
N GLU A 188 25.18 -3.72 1.41
CA GLU A 188 25.04 -3.31 0.02
C GLU A 188 25.18 -1.79 -0.19
N LYS A 189 25.54 -1.04 0.86
CA LYS A 189 25.85 0.39 0.77
C LYS A 189 26.94 0.65 -0.29
N GLY A 190 26.69 1.59 -1.18
CA GLY A 190 27.49 1.91 -2.37
C GLY A 190 27.20 1.04 -3.59
N LYS A 191 26.32 0.04 -3.49
CA LYS A 191 26.02 -0.95 -4.53
C LYS A 191 24.52 -1.19 -4.73
N ILE A 192 23.64 -0.35 -4.17
CA ILE A 192 22.19 -0.59 -4.23
C ILE A 192 21.70 -0.67 -5.69
N LEU A 193 22.24 0.16 -6.58
CA LEU A 193 21.90 0.11 -8.00
C LEU A 193 22.23 -1.25 -8.67
N GLU A 194 23.34 -1.88 -8.27
CA GLU A 194 23.70 -3.23 -8.76
C GLU A 194 22.71 -4.28 -8.25
N VAL A 195 22.26 -4.15 -6.99
CA VAL A 195 21.24 -5.02 -6.41
C VAL A 195 19.92 -4.90 -7.16
N LEU A 196 19.47 -3.67 -7.46
CA LEU A 196 18.26 -3.44 -8.25
C LEU A 196 18.34 -4.05 -9.66
N LYS A 197 19.54 -4.07 -10.26
CA LYS A 197 19.78 -4.65 -11.59
C LYS A 197 19.69 -6.18 -11.62
N ASN A 198 19.70 -6.84 -10.46
CA ASN A 198 19.46 -8.29 -10.35
C ASN A 198 17.97 -8.65 -10.44
N TRP A 199 17.06 -7.69 -10.22
CA TRP A 199 15.63 -7.93 -10.40
C TRP A 199 15.31 -8.18 -11.89
N PRO A 200 14.64 -9.31 -12.24
CA PRO A 200 14.48 -9.73 -13.63
C PRO A 200 13.48 -8.87 -14.42
N GLU A 201 12.55 -8.19 -13.75
CA GLU A 201 11.57 -7.33 -14.41
C GLU A 201 12.11 -5.90 -14.53
N ARG A 202 12.22 -5.39 -15.77
CA ARG A 202 12.76 -4.05 -16.04
C ARG A 202 11.74 -2.93 -15.86
N SER A 203 10.46 -3.23 -16.05
CA SER A 203 9.37 -2.22 -16.05
C SER A 203 8.61 -2.20 -14.73
N VAL A 204 9.33 -1.94 -13.64
CA VAL A 204 8.73 -1.75 -12.31
C VAL A 204 7.96 -0.42 -12.30
N GLN A 205 6.74 -0.45 -11.76
CA GLN A 205 5.85 0.70 -11.63
C GLN A 205 5.44 0.95 -10.18
N VAL A 206 5.43 -0.08 -9.33
CA VAL A 206 5.11 0.03 -7.90
C VAL A 206 6.15 -0.71 -7.08
N ILE A 207 6.78 0.01 -6.16
CA ILE A 207 7.61 -0.52 -5.10
C ILE A 207 6.85 -0.35 -3.79
N VAL A 208 6.73 -1.42 -3.01
CA VAL A 208 6.37 -1.30 -1.59
C VAL A 208 7.62 -1.63 -0.80
N VAL A 209 8.03 -0.72 0.09
CA VAL A 209 9.28 -0.84 0.85
C VAL A 209 9.00 -0.69 2.34
N THR A 210 9.69 -1.50 3.14
CA THR A 210 9.68 -1.44 4.61
C THR A 210 11.10 -1.62 5.15
N ASP A 211 11.37 -1.11 6.34
CA ASP A 211 12.53 -1.51 7.16
C ASP A 211 12.15 -2.45 8.32
N GLY A 212 10.88 -2.81 8.42
CA GLY A 212 10.31 -3.71 9.42
C GLY A 212 10.40 -3.24 10.86
N GLU A 213 10.60 -1.94 11.12
CA GLU A 213 10.71 -1.39 12.49
C GLU A 213 9.38 -1.40 13.23
N ARG A 214 8.26 -1.27 12.53
CA ARG A 214 6.92 -1.17 13.13
C ARG A 214 5.90 -1.96 12.32
N ILE A 215 6.06 -3.28 12.25
CA ILE A 215 5.10 -4.16 11.56
C ILE A 215 3.76 -4.16 12.31
N LEU A 216 2.75 -3.47 11.78
CA LEU A 216 1.42 -3.37 12.39
C LEU A 216 1.50 -2.96 13.89
N GLY A 217 0.81 -3.68 14.77
CA GLY A 217 0.93 -3.60 16.23
C GLY A 217 1.92 -4.59 16.85
N LEU A 218 2.80 -5.20 16.04
CA LEU A 218 3.73 -6.26 16.47
C LEU A 218 5.15 -5.76 16.75
N GLY A 219 5.47 -4.53 16.31
CA GLY A 219 6.74 -3.87 16.56
C GLY A 219 7.84 -4.27 15.57
N ASP A 220 9.08 -4.24 16.05
CA ASP A 220 10.27 -4.47 15.22
C ASP A 220 10.42 -5.95 14.87
N LEU A 221 10.30 -6.29 13.59
CA LEU A 221 10.55 -7.63 13.06
C LEU A 221 11.74 -7.67 12.07
N GLY A 222 12.46 -6.56 11.91
CA GLY A 222 13.63 -6.45 11.05
C GLY A 222 13.38 -6.95 9.62
N CYS A 223 14.32 -7.73 9.12
CA CYS A 223 14.26 -8.33 7.77
C CYS A 223 13.04 -9.25 7.55
N GLN A 224 12.43 -9.76 8.61
CA GLN A 224 11.21 -10.58 8.51
C GLN A 224 9.95 -9.79 8.15
N GLY A 225 10.05 -8.46 8.11
CA GLY A 225 8.99 -7.57 7.63
C GLY A 225 8.60 -7.76 6.15
N MET A 226 9.41 -8.46 5.35
CA MET A 226 9.18 -8.68 3.91
C MET A 226 7.77 -9.21 3.56
N GLY A 227 7.15 -9.98 4.46
CA GLY A 227 5.78 -10.46 4.27
C GLY A 227 4.77 -9.33 3.99
N ILE A 228 4.99 -8.13 4.54
CA ILE A 228 4.09 -6.98 4.36
C ILE A 228 4.15 -6.41 2.93
N PRO A 229 5.33 -6.00 2.38
CA PRO A 229 5.43 -5.62 0.98
C PRO A 229 4.87 -6.66 0.00
N VAL A 230 5.16 -7.95 0.24
CA VAL A 230 4.65 -9.05 -0.60
C VAL A 230 3.12 -9.12 -0.56
N GLY A 231 2.54 -9.07 0.63
CA GLY A 231 1.09 -9.05 0.83
C GLY A 231 0.44 -7.84 0.16
N LYS A 232 0.98 -6.64 0.37
CA LYS A 232 0.45 -5.40 -0.23
C LYS A 232 0.47 -5.41 -1.74
N LEU A 233 1.57 -5.85 -2.35
CA LEU A 233 1.66 -5.93 -3.81
C LEU A 233 0.73 -7.00 -4.40
N SER A 234 0.46 -8.07 -3.65
CA SER A 234 -0.57 -9.04 -4.01
C SER A 234 -1.96 -8.39 -4.06
N LEU A 235 -2.26 -7.47 -3.13
CA LEU A 235 -3.50 -6.69 -3.12
C LEU A 235 -3.54 -5.59 -4.19
N TYR A 236 -2.42 -4.96 -4.51
CA TYR A 236 -2.33 -4.07 -5.68
C TYR A 236 -2.74 -4.76 -6.97
N THR A 237 -2.36 -6.03 -7.13
CA THR A 237 -2.78 -6.82 -8.28
C THR A 237 -4.23 -7.25 -8.16
N ALA A 238 -4.57 -7.97 -7.10
CA ALA A 238 -5.88 -8.61 -6.98
C ALA A 238 -7.01 -7.57 -6.91
N LEU A 239 -6.75 -6.44 -6.24
CA LEU A 239 -7.74 -5.40 -6.06
C LEU A 239 -7.56 -4.24 -7.04
N GLY A 240 -6.32 -3.78 -7.23
CA GLY A 240 -6.04 -2.62 -8.08
C GLY A 240 -5.87 -2.95 -9.56
N GLY A 241 -5.76 -4.22 -9.95
CA GLY A 241 -5.47 -4.61 -11.34
C GLY A 241 -4.07 -4.21 -11.81
N VAL A 242 -3.16 -3.84 -10.89
CA VAL A 242 -1.75 -3.58 -11.22
C VAL A 242 -1.10 -4.87 -11.69
N ARG A 243 -0.25 -4.80 -12.71
CA ARG A 243 0.44 -6.00 -13.23
C ARG A 243 1.45 -6.51 -12.19
N PRO A 244 1.42 -7.80 -11.81
CA PRO A 244 2.38 -8.38 -10.85
C PRO A 244 3.84 -8.18 -11.27
N SER A 245 4.13 -8.33 -12.56
CA SER A 245 5.48 -8.12 -13.11
C SER A 245 5.97 -6.67 -13.03
N ALA A 246 5.10 -5.73 -12.69
CA ALA A 246 5.43 -4.32 -12.46
C ALA A 246 5.54 -3.98 -10.97
N CYS A 247 5.37 -4.98 -10.09
CA CYS A 247 5.44 -4.85 -8.64
C CYS A 247 6.80 -5.34 -8.14
N LEU A 248 7.41 -4.60 -7.20
CA LEU A 248 8.68 -4.97 -6.58
C LEU A 248 8.59 -4.79 -5.04
N PRO A 249 8.49 -5.90 -4.27
CA PRO A 249 8.56 -5.86 -2.82
C PRO A 249 10.00 -5.67 -2.37
N ILE A 250 10.26 -4.72 -1.47
CA ILE A 250 11.61 -4.44 -0.95
C ILE A 250 11.60 -4.43 0.58
N THR A 251 12.64 -5.01 1.18
CA THR A 251 12.96 -4.82 2.61
C THR A 251 14.35 -4.23 2.75
N ILE A 252 14.44 -3.13 3.49
CA ILE A 252 15.70 -2.47 3.86
C ILE A 252 16.16 -3.01 5.22
N ASP A 253 17.21 -3.83 5.24
CA ASP A 253 17.72 -4.45 6.47
C ASP A 253 18.88 -3.65 7.06
N VAL A 254 18.57 -2.85 8.07
CA VAL A 254 19.54 -2.08 8.86
C VAL A 254 19.86 -2.72 10.21
N GLY A 255 19.47 -3.98 10.41
CA GLY A 255 19.45 -4.66 11.70
C GLY A 255 18.08 -4.61 12.38
N THR A 256 18.01 -5.15 13.59
CA THR A 256 16.78 -5.17 14.41
C THR A 256 17.11 -4.95 15.89
N ASN A 257 16.24 -4.23 16.59
CA ASN A 257 16.30 -4.07 18.04
C ASN A 257 15.51 -5.18 18.77
N ASN A 258 14.90 -6.12 18.05
CA ASN A 258 14.19 -7.24 18.63
C ASN A 258 15.16 -8.33 19.13
N GLU A 259 15.36 -8.38 20.44
CA GLU A 259 16.24 -9.35 21.09
C GLU A 259 15.88 -10.80 20.82
N LYS A 260 14.59 -11.11 20.66
CA LYS A 260 14.16 -12.47 20.37
C LYS A 260 14.69 -12.90 19.01
N LEU A 261 14.63 -12.02 18.01
CA LEU A 261 15.12 -12.28 16.67
C LEU A 261 16.65 -12.31 16.61
N LEU A 262 17.34 -11.43 17.34
CA LEU A 262 18.82 -11.46 17.41
C LEU A 262 19.34 -12.82 17.93
N ASN A 263 18.63 -13.41 18.87
CA ASN A 263 18.95 -14.70 19.48
C ASN A 263 18.31 -15.91 18.77
N ASP A 264 17.45 -15.71 17.77
CA ASP A 264 16.77 -16.79 17.05
C ASP A 264 17.67 -17.34 15.94
N GLU A 265 18.06 -18.61 16.00
CA GLU A 265 18.90 -19.29 15.01
C GLU A 265 18.34 -19.22 13.57
N PHE A 266 17.02 -19.08 13.41
CA PHE A 266 16.36 -18.99 12.11
C PHE A 266 16.17 -17.57 11.59
N TYR A 267 16.58 -16.53 12.34
CA TYR A 267 16.51 -15.16 11.86
C TYR A 267 17.34 -14.96 10.58
N ILE A 268 16.71 -14.41 9.55
CA ILE A 268 17.26 -14.27 8.19
C ILE A 268 17.93 -12.91 7.92
N GLY A 269 17.84 -11.97 8.85
CA GLY A 269 18.41 -10.63 8.69
C GLY A 269 19.80 -10.45 9.31
N LEU A 270 20.29 -9.22 9.26
CA LEU A 270 21.52 -8.81 9.93
C LEU A 270 21.36 -8.95 11.45
N ARG A 271 22.18 -9.81 12.06
CA ARG A 271 22.24 -10.05 13.51
C ARG A 271 22.99 -8.92 14.23
N GLN A 272 22.45 -7.72 14.13
CA GLN A 272 22.94 -6.51 14.77
C GLN A 272 21.76 -5.60 15.13
N ARG A 273 22.01 -4.66 16.04
CA ARG A 273 21.05 -3.58 16.32
C ARG A 273 20.84 -2.69 15.10
N ARG A 274 19.70 -2.00 15.07
CA ARG A 274 19.39 -1.04 14.00
C ARG A 274 20.47 0.04 13.92
N ALA A 275 20.98 0.30 12.72
CA ALA A 275 21.71 1.52 12.45
C ALA A 275 20.78 2.73 12.62
N THR A 276 21.34 3.85 13.08
CA THR A 276 20.58 5.09 13.34
C THR A 276 21.35 6.30 12.83
N GLY A 277 20.67 7.44 12.74
CA GLY A 277 21.29 8.71 12.36
C GLY A 277 21.82 8.68 10.92
N GLN A 278 23.05 9.17 10.74
CA GLN A 278 23.64 9.42 9.43
C GLN A 278 23.78 8.14 8.58
N GLU A 279 24.14 7.01 9.19
CA GLU A 279 24.33 5.75 8.44
C GLU A 279 23.02 5.25 7.81
N TYR A 280 21.93 5.31 8.56
CA TYR A 280 20.57 4.98 8.08
C TYR A 280 20.12 5.95 6.98
N ALA A 281 20.31 7.26 7.21
CA ALA A 281 19.92 8.30 6.27
C ALA A 281 20.67 8.20 4.94
N GLU A 282 21.97 7.85 4.97
CA GLU A 282 22.78 7.64 3.76
C GLU A 282 22.31 6.43 2.95
N LEU A 283 22.01 5.30 3.60
CA LEU A 283 21.51 4.11 2.92
C LEU A 283 20.17 4.38 2.23
N LEU A 284 19.22 5.03 2.93
CA LEU A 284 17.93 5.37 2.32
C LEU A 284 18.05 6.41 1.22
N HIS A 285 18.96 7.37 1.33
CA HIS A 285 19.21 8.33 0.27
C HIS A 285 19.79 7.66 -0.98
N GLU A 286 20.74 6.75 -0.81
CA GLU A 286 21.27 5.95 -1.90
C GLU A 286 20.17 5.09 -2.53
N PHE A 287 19.33 4.44 -1.72
CA PHE A 287 18.20 3.64 -2.18
C PHE A 287 17.24 4.45 -3.06
N MET A 288 16.76 5.59 -2.57
CA MET A 288 15.81 6.44 -3.32
C MET A 288 16.43 6.94 -4.63
N SER A 289 17.71 7.34 -4.59
CA SER A 289 18.44 7.79 -5.77
C SER A 289 18.61 6.67 -6.80
N ALA A 290 18.98 5.47 -6.36
CA ALA A 290 19.16 4.30 -7.22
C ALA A 290 17.83 3.83 -7.84
N VAL A 291 16.72 3.86 -7.08
CA VAL A 291 15.38 3.55 -7.59
C VAL A 291 14.98 4.51 -8.70
N LYS A 292 15.12 5.82 -8.47
CA LYS A 292 14.85 6.85 -9.48
C LYS A 292 15.74 6.67 -10.71
N GLN A 293 17.03 6.41 -10.51
CA GLN A 293 17.97 6.19 -11.61
C GLN A 293 17.62 4.95 -12.45
N ASN A 294 17.19 3.86 -11.82
CA ASN A 294 16.94 2.58 -12.50
C ASN A 294 15.55 2.50 -13.14
N TYR A 295 14.52 3.08 -12.50
CA TYR A 295 13.12 2.93 -12.92
C TYR A 295 12.44 4.24 -13.36
N GLY A 296 13.11 5.38 -13.19
CA GLY A 296 12.65 6.70 -13.62
C GLY A 296 11.73 7.43 -12.63
N GLU A 297 11.30 8.64 -13.00
CA GLU A 297 10.52 9.55 -12.14
C GLU A 297 9.08 9.09 -11.83
N LYS A 298 8.56 8.11 -12.58
CA LYS A 298 7.14 7.69 -12.53
C LYS A 298 6.92 6.43 -11.69
N VAL A 299 7.98 5.86 -11.11
CA VAL A 299 7.84 4.70 -10.22
C VAL A 299 7.21 5.14 -8.91
N LEU A 300 6.10 4.51 -8.52
CA LEU A 300 5.47 4.73 -7.23
C LEU A 300 6.28 4.01 -6.15
N ILE A 301 6.75 4.75 -5.14
CA ILE A 301 7.42 4.19 -3.97
C ILE A 301 6.49 4.35 -2.78
N GLN A 302 5.89 3.24 -2.36
CA GLN A 302 5.07 3.19 -1.16
C GLN A 302 5.91 2.77 0.05
N PHE A 303 6.01 3.66 1.04
CA PHE A 303 6.58 3.35 2.35
C PHE A 303 5.55 2.66 3.23
N GLU A 304 6.02 1.66 3.98
CA GLU A 304 5.17 0.79 4.79
C GLU A 304 5.85 0.35 6.09
N ASP A 305 5.12 0.40 7.21
CA ASP A 305 5.52 -0.16 8.51
C ASP A 305 6.89 0.35 9.03
N PHE A 306 7.24 1.60 8.71
CA PHE A 306 8.36 2.33 9.32
C PHE A 306 7.98 2.82 10.73
N ALA A 307 8.94 3.13 11.58
CA ALA A 307 8.63 3.82 12.84
C ALA A 307 8.21 5.27 12.61
N ASN A 308 7.30 5.76 13.48
CA ASN A 308 6.71 7.11 13.43
C ASN A 308 7.64 8.23 12.98
N HIS A 309 8.81 8.35 13.63
CA HIS A 309 9.75 9.42 13.32
C HIS A 309 10.32 9.30 11.89
N ASN A 310 10.71 8.09 11.48
CA ASN A 310 11.24 7.79 10.16
C ASN A 310 10.16 7.97 9.08
N ALA A 311 8.95 7.46 9.29
CA ALA A 311 7.89 7.58 8.29
C ALA A 311 7.56 9.05 7.93
N PHE A 312 7.43 9.92 8.94
CA PHE A 312 7.21 11.36 8.70
C PHE A 312 8.41 12.03 8.03
N GLU A 313 9.63 11.73 8.46
CA GLU A 313 10.84 12.31 7.87
C GLU A 313 11.00 11.89 6.40
N LEU A 314 10.80 10.61 6.09
CA LEU A 314 10.92 10.06 4.74
C LEU A 314 9.85 10.65 3.81
N LEU A 315 8.59 10.71 4.26
CA LEU A 315 7.53 11.30 3.48
C LEU A 315 7.82 12.79 3.21
N ALA A 316 8.19 13.57 4.24
CA ALA A 316 8.50 14.98 4.08
C ALA A 316 9.71 15.23 3.15
N ARG A 317 10.76 14.40 3.27
CA ARG A 317 12.01 14.55 2.51
C ARG A 317 11.84 14.17 1.03
N TYR A 318 11.07 13.11 0.74
CA TYR A 318 10.99 12.56 -0.61
C TYR A 318 9.75 12.98 -1.40
N SER A 319 8.70 13.53 -0.77
CA SER A 319 7.48 13.97 -1.47
C SER A 319 7.71 15.06 -2.51
N SER A 320 8.76 15.87 -2.39
CA SER A 320 9.10 16.90 -3.38
C SER A 320 9.90 16.36 -4.56
N SER A 321 10.61 15.25 -4.37
CA SER A 321 11.59 14.72 -5.33
C SER A 321 11.14 13.42 -6.00
N HIS A 322 10.25 12.64 -5.40
CA HIS A 322 9.82 11.33 -5.89
C HIS A 322 8.31 11.19 -5.87
N LEU A 323 7.77 10.24 -6.64
CA LEU A 323 6.39 9.80 -6.49
C LEU A 323 6.32 8.84 -5.28
N VAL A 324 6.09 9.40 -4.10
CA VAL A 324 6.00 8.64 -2.85
C VAL A 324 4.61 8.69 -2.24
N PHE A 325 4.27 7.62 -1.55
CA PHE A 325 3.05 7.46 -0.77
C PHE A 325 3.39 6.71 0.51
N ASN A 326 2.81 7.06 1.65
CA ASN A 326 2.90 6.24 2.86
C ASN A 326 1.49 5.81 3.24
N ASP A 327 1.19 4.52 3.19
CA ASP A 327 -0.17 4.04 3.41
C ASP A 327 -0.60 4.15 4.88
N ASP A 328 0.33 3.97 5.83
CA ASP A 328 0.06 4.10 7.26
C ASP A 328 -0.37 5.53 7.66
N ILE A 329 0.20 6.55 6.99
CA ILE A 329 -0.15 7.95 7.17
C ILE A 329 -1.31 8.35 6.24
N GLN A 330 -1.09 8.32 4.93
CA GLN A 330 -1.98 8.92 3.93
C GLN A 330 -3.13 7.98 3.55
N GLY A 331 -2.88 6.68 3.46
CA GLY A 331 -3.90 5.67 3.18
C GLY A 331 -4.91 5.54 4.31
N THR A 332 -4.41 5.42 5.55
CA THR A 332 -5.23 5.40 6.76
C THR A 332 -6.04 6.70 6.90
N ALA A 333 -5.42 7.86 6.68
CA ALA A 333 -6.13 9.13 6.67
C ALA A 333 -7.30 9.12 5.66
N SER A 334 -7.05 8.59 4.46
CA SER A 334 -8.03 8.58 3.38
C SER A 334 -9.21 7.65 3.68
N VAL A 335 -8.97 6.41 4.13
CA VAL A 335 -10.06 5.47 4.42
C VAL A 335 -10.90 5.92 5.61
N VAL A 336 -10.27 6.54 6.62
CA VAL A 336 -10.98 7.06 7.79
C VAL A 336 -11.82 8.27 7.40
N LEU A 337 -11.28 9.22 6.63
CA LEU A 337 -12.06 10.35 6.13
C LEU A 337 -13.24 9.88 5.27
N ALA A 338 -13.04 8.89 4.40
CA ALA A 338 -14.14 8.30 3.63
C ALA A 338 -15.22 7.71 4.55
N GLY A 339 -14.81 7.02 5.63
CA GLY A 339 -15.73 6.49 6.65
C GLY A 339 -16.49 7.57 7.40
N LEU A 340 -15.82 8.68 7.75
CA LEU A 340 -16.45 9.85 8.35
C LEU A 340 -17.48 10.47 7.41
N LEU A 341 -17.13 10.71 6.15
CA LEU A 341 -18.05 11.24 5.14
C LEU A 341 -19.27 10.33 4.91
N ALA A 342 -19.08 9.01 4.98
CA ALA A 342 -20.19 8.05 4.94
C ALA A 342 -21.07 8.14 6.21
N ALA A 343 -20.46 8.25 7.39
CA ALA A 343 -21.13 8.37 8.67
C ALA A 343 -21.91 9.68 8.84
N LEU A 344 -21.51 10.77 8.16
CA LEU A 344 -22.27 12.04 8.15
C LEU A 344 -23.72 11.87 7.68
N LYS A 345 -24.02 10.89 6.82
CA LYS A 345 -25.41 10.60 6.42
C LYS A 345 -26.27 10.10 7.58
N LEU A 346 -25.66 9.51 8.60
CA LEU A 346 -26.31 8.99 9.80
C LEU A 346 -26.27 9.98 10.96
N LEU A 347 -25.16 10.72 11.08
CA LEU A 347 -24.95 11.77 12.09
C LEU A 347 -25.72 13.06 11.78
N GLY A 348 -25.89 13.39 10.49
CA GLY A 348 -26.34 14.70 10.03
C GLY A 348 -25.24 15.75 10.03
N GLY A 349 -25.47 16.88 9.36
CA GLY A 349 -24.54 18.00 9.31
C GLY A 349 -23.34 17.79 8.36
N THR A 350 -22.31 18.59 8.57
CA THR A 350 -21.04 18.63 7.83
C THR A 350 -19.88 18.25 8.75
N LEU A 351 -18.68 17.99 8.20
CA LEU A 351 -17.49 17.74 9.03
C LEU A 351 -17.23 18.90 10.01
N ALA A 352 -17.53 20.14 9.59
CA ALA A 352 -17.33 21.32 10.41
C ALA A 352 -18.28 21.40 11.61
N ASP A 353 -19.39 20.67 11.63
CA ASP A 353 -20.33 20.66 12.76
C ASP A 353 -19.86 19.73 13.90
N HIS A 354 -18.82 18.94 13.66
CA HIS A 354 -18.35 17.92 14.59
C HIS A 354 -17.06 18.32 15.31
N ARG A 355 -16.85 17.68 16.46
CA ARG A 355 -15.63 17.79 17.26
C ARG A 355 -15.00 16.42 17.43
N PHE A 356 -13.71 16.34 17.13
CA PHE A 356 -12.98 15.08 17.03
C PHE A 356 -12.03 14.93 18.21
N LEU A 357 -12.05 13.75 18.84
CA LEU A 357 -11.07 13.37 19.85
C LEU A 357 -10.37 12.08 19.40
N PHE A 358 -9.04 12.11 19.39
CA PHE A 358 -8.20 10.98 19.04
C PHE A 358 -7.51 10.42 20.27
N LEU A 359 -7.51 9.09 20.42
CA LEU A 359 -6.58 8.38 21.27
C LEU A 359 -5.45 7.81 20.41
N GLY A 360 -4.24 8.34 20.58
CA GLY A 360 -3.09 8.05 19.74
C GLY A 360 -2.75 9.23 18.84
N ALA A 361 -1.51 9.70 18.94
CA ALA A 361 -0.99 10.85 18.19
C ALA A 361 0.31 10.46 17.46
N GLY A 362 0.29 9.31 16.79
CA GLY A 362 1.36 8.84 15.89
C GLY A 362 1.00 9.09 14.42
N GLU A 363 1.60 8.32 13.50
CA GLU A 363 1.39 8.37 12.05
C GLU A 363 -0.09 8.50 11.65
N ALA A 364 -0.88 7.47 11.98
CA ALA A 364 -2.29 7.41 11.63
C ALA A 364 -3.08 8.57 12.25
N GLY A 365 -2.95 8.79 13.57
CA GLY A 365 -3.73 9.80 14.29
C GLY A 365 -3.55 11.21 13.74
N THR A 366 -2.30 11.65 13.55
CA THR A 366 -2.05 13.00 12.99
C THR A 366 -2.30 13.09 11.49
N GLY A 367 -2.08 12.01 10.73
CA GLY A 367 -2.41 11.96 9.30
C GLY A 367 -3.91 12.11 9.05
N ILE A 368 -4.74 11.35 9.80
CA ILE A 368 -6.20 11.46 9.74
C ILE A 368 -6.65 12.87 10.15
N ALA A 369 -6.13 13.39 11.27
CA ALA A 369 -6.47 14.72 11.76
C ALA A 369 -6.19 15.82 10.72
N GLU A 370 -5.04 15.74 10.05
CA GLU A 370 -4.65 16.69 9.01
C GLU A 370 -5.57 16.62 7.79
N LEU A 371 -5.92 15.42 7.33
CA LEU A 371 -6.80 15.26 6.17
C LEU A 371 -8.24 15.69 6.47
N ILE A 372 -8.74 15.48 7.70
CA ILE A 372 -10.02 16.02 8.16
C ILE A 372 -9.98 17.56 8.14
N ALA A 373 -8.93 18.17 8.71
CA ALA A 373 -8.78 19.62 8.75
C ALA A 373 -8.72 20.22 7.33
N LEU A 374 -8.03 19.54 6.41
CA LEU A 374 -7.93 19.94 5.01
C LEU A 374 -9.29 19.85 4.30
N GLU A 375 -10.04 18.76 4.46
CA GLU A 375 -11.37 18.64 3.85
C GLU A 375 -12.35 19.68 4.44
N MET A 376 -12.31 19.91 5.76
CA MET A 376 -13.09 20.98 6.40
C MET A 376 -12.73 22.36 5.83
N SER A 377 -11.44 22.64 5.64
CA SER A 377 -10.96 23.87 5.00
C SER A 377 -11.50 24.02 3.58
N LYS A 378 -11.46 22.96 2.76
CA LYS A 378 -12.01 22.96 1.40
C LYS A 378 -13.53 23.17 1.38
N GLN A 379 -14.27 22.62 2.34
CA GLN A 379 -15.74 22.75 2.42
C GLN A 379 -16.17 24.14 2.90
N THR A 380 -15.45 24.73 3.86
CA THR A 380 -15.83 25.99 4.51
C THR A 380 -15.19 27.22 3.87
N GLY A 381 -14.04 27.07 3.21
CA GLY A 381 -13.18 28.17 2.78
C GLY A 381 -12.32 28.77 3.90
N ASN A 382 -12.43 28.29 5.14
CA ASN A 382 -11.66 28.79 6.27
C ASN A 382 -10.21 28.27 6.23
N PRO A 383 -9.23 29.04 6.76
CA PRO A 383 -7.86 28.55 6.89
C PRO A 383 -7.79 27.22 7.65
N ILE A 384 -6.86 26.34 7.25
CA ILE A 384 -6.70 25.01 7.88
C ILE A 384 -6.51 25.11 9.40
N GLU A 385 -5.83 26.14 9.88
CA GLU A 385 -5.57 26.38 11.30
C GLU A 385 -6.82 26.64 12.13
N GLU A 386 -7.86 27.21 11.53
CA GLU A 386 -9.14 27.38 12.20
C GLU A 386 -9.88 26.05 12.33
N ASN A 387 -9.76 25.20 11.31
CA ASN A 387 -10.36 23.87 11.28
C ASN A 387 -9.68 22.91 12.27
N ARG A 388 -8.35 23.03 12.48
CA ARG A 388 -7.60 22.24 13.47
C ARG A 388 -8.12 22.44 14.91
N LYS A 389 -8.73 23.58 15.25
CA LYS A 389 -9.26 23.88 16.61
C LYS A 389 -10.39 22.94 17.07
N LYS A 390 -11.04 22.23 16.14
CA LYS A 390 -12.09 21.25 16.45
C LYS A 390 -11.55 19.83 16.65
N ILE A 391 -10.24 19.64 16.51
CA ILE A 391 -9.58 18.34 16.51
C ILE A 391 -8.60 18.28 17.68
N TRP A 392 -8.78 17.28 18.55
CA TRP A 392 -8.03 17.09 19.79
C TRP A 392 -7.38 15.72 19.81
N LEU A 393 -6.14 15.63 20.26
CA LEU A 393 -5.36 14.39 20.30
C LEU A 393 -4.86 14.10 21.72
N VAL A 394 -4.92 12.83 22.12
CA VAL A 394 -4.39 12.31 23.38
C VAL A 394 -3.24 11.36 23.07
N ASP A 395 -2.09 11.56 23.69
CA ASP A 395 -0.95 10.63 23.63
C ASP A 395 -0.71 9.96 24.99
N SER A 396 0.39 9.20 25.10
CA SER A 396 0.73 8.47 26.34
C SER A 396 0.90 9.35 27.58
N LYS A 397 1.04 10.68 27.43
CA LYS A 397 1.13 11.63 28.53
C LYS A 397 -0.15 12.46 28.71
N GLY A 398 -1.24 12.12 28.02
CA GLY A 398 -2.53 12.81 28.10
C GLY A 398 -2.83 13.71 26.90
N LEU A 399 -3.77 14.63 27.08
CA LEU A 399 -4.23 15.57 26.05
C LEU A 399 -3.09 16.47 25.56
N ILE A 400 -2.97 16.64 24.25
CA ILE A 400 -2.02 17.53 23.60
C ILE A 400 -2.56 18.97 23.72
N VAL A 401 -1.84 19.80 24.46
CA VAL A 401 -2.22 21.19 24.80
C VAL A 401 -1.01 22.12 24.74
N ASP A 402 -1.24 23.43 24.61
CA ASP A 402 -0.19 24.44 24.40
C ASP A 402 0.88 24.44 25.51
N SER A 403 0.49 24.22 26.77
CA SER A 403 1.43 24.13 27.90
C SER A 403 2.46 23.00 27.76
N ARG A 404 2.18 21.96 26.94
CA ARG A 404 3.10 20.85 26.67
C ARG A 404 3.99 21.05 25.44
N LYS A 405 3.77 22.10 24.64
CA LYS A 405 4.31 22.28 23.27
C LYS A 405 5.82 22.19 23.15
N HIS A 406 6.57 22.61 24.18
CA HIS A 406 8.03 22.52 24.23
C HIS A 406 8.56 21.08 24.24
N SER A 407 7.78 20.13 24.78
CA SER A 407 8.13 18.71 24.90
C SER A 407 7.59 17.85 23.75
N LEU A 408 6.82 18.44 22.84
CA LEU A 408 6.16 17.74 21.75
C LEU A 408 7.06 17.64 20.51
N GLN A 409 6.97 16.50 19.84
CA GLN A 409 7.51 16.32 18.49
C GLN A 409 6.86 17.32 17.52
N HIS A 410 7.57 17.71 16.46
CA HIS A 410 7.12 18.77 15.56
C HIS A 410 5.72 18.53 14.98
N PHE A 411 5.44 17.31 14.51
CA PHE A 411 4.14 16.93 13.93
C PHE A 411 2.96 16.96 14.92
N LYS A 412 3.22 16.99 16.23
CA LYS A 412 2.19 17.13 17.28
C LYS A 412 1.86 18.60 17.61
N LYS A 413 2.76 19.53 17.32
CA LYS A 413 2.62 20.94 17.71
C LYS A 413 1.40 21.66 17.11
N PRO A 414 0.96 21.37 15.87
CA PRO A 414 -0.26 21.98 15.31
C PRO A 414 -1.55 21.66 16.09
N TRP A 415 -1.54 20.60 16.89
CA TRP A 415 -2.70 20.12 17.65
C TRP A 415 -2.69 20.58 19.11
N ALA A 416 -1.67 21.33 19.53
CA ALA A 416 -1.49 21.81 20.89
C ALA A 416 -2.27 23.11 21.10
N HIS A 417 -3.57 22.98 21.31
CA HIS A 417 -4.48 24.10 21.55
C HIS A 417 -4.43 24.56 23.02
N GLU A 418 -4.92 25.78 23.29
CA GLU A 418 -5.09 26.27 24.65
C GLU A 418 -6.20 25.48 25.36
N HIS A 419 -5.82 24.72 26.39
CA HIS A 419 -6.72 23.98 27.28
C HIS A 419 -5.93 23.51 28.51
N GLU A 420 -6.62 23.29 29.63
CA GLU A 420 -6.01 22.69 30.82
C GLU A 420 -5.49 21.27 30.54
N PRO A 421 -4.34 20.86 31.10
CA PRO A 421 -3.85 19.49 30.95
C PRO A 421 -4.83 18.45 31.47
N VAL A 422 -5.10 17.42 30.66
CA VAL A 422 -5.96 16.29 31.05
C VAL A 422 -5.20 14.98 30.82
N SER A 423 -5.14 14.11 31.84
CA SER A 423 -4.34 12.89 31.79
C SER A 423 -5.12 11.66 31.30
N LYS A 424 -6.37 11.50 31.71
CA LYS A 424 -7.20 10.33 31.36
C LYS A 424 -8.11 10.61 30.17
N LEU A 425 -8.32 9.59 29.33
CA LEU A 425 -9.18 9.71 28.15
C LEU A 425 -10.64 10.07 28.51
N VAL A 426 -11.22 9.44 29.55
CA VAL A 426 -12.60 9.72 29.98
C VAL A 426 -12.78 11.18 30.41
N ASP A 427 -11.78 11.77 31.05
CA ASP A 427 -11.80 13.16 31.47
C ASP A 427 -11.67 14.09 30.26
N ALA A 428 -10.88 13.70 29.25
CA ALA A 428 -10.80 14.42 27.99
C ALA A 428 -12.13 14.36 27.23
N VAL A 429 -12.82 13.21 27.20
CA VAL A 429 -14.17 13.09 26.63
C VAL A 429 -15.15 14.04 27.32
N LYS A 430 -15.15 14.09 28.66
CA LYS A 430 -16.04 14.96 29.44
C LYS A 430 -15.75 16.46 29.23
N ALA A 431 -14.47 16.83 29.16
CA ALA A 431 -14.05 18.22 28.99
C ALA A 431 -14.28 18.71 27.55
N ILE A 432 -13.84 17.92 26.57
CA ILE A 432 -13.89 18.29 25.15
C ILE A 432 -15.29 18.10 24.58
N LYS A 433 -16.08 17.15 25.09
CA LYS A 433 -17.40 16.76 24.58
C LYS A 433 -17.38 16.48 23.07
N PRO A 434 -16.54 15.53 22.61
CA PRO A 434 -16.45 15.22 21.19
C PRO A 434 -17.70 14.49 20.69
N THR A 435 -18.01 14.69 19.42
CA THR A 435 -19.06 13.94 18.70
C THR A 435 -18.48 12.69 18.02
N VAL A 436 -17.18 12.70 17.75
CA VAL A 436 -16.44 11.62 17.10
C VAL A 436 -15.23 11.25 17.94
N LEU A 437 -15.11 9.97 18.29
CA LEU A 437 -13.97 9.40 19.02
C LEU A 437 -13.23 8.39 18.13
N ILE A 438 -11.94 8.61 17.91
CA ILE A 438 -11.10 7.81 16.99
C ILE A 438 -9.90 7.24 17.75
N GLY A 439 -9.71 5.93 17.68
CA GLY A 439 -8.64 5.19 18.34
C GLY A 439 -7.58 4.76 17.33
N THR A 440 -6.36 5.22 17.51
CA THR A 440 -5.18 4.90 16.70
C THR A 440 -3.95 4.71 17.59
N SER A 441 -4.16 4.12 18.77
CA SER A 441 -3.14 4.05 19.83
C SER A 441 -2.20 2.87 19.71
N GLY A 442 -2.63 1.79 19.04
CA GLY A 442 -1.98 0.49 19.04
C GLY A 442 -2.11 -0.26 20.37
N VAL A 443 -2.98 0.19 21.29
CA VAL A 443 -3.17 -0.40 22.62
C VAL A 443 -4.63 -0.76 22.82
N GLY A 444 -4.89 -2.05 23.03
CA GLY A 444 -6.26 -2.55 23.20
C GLY A 444 -6.96 -2.09 24.48
N LYS A 445 -8.31 -2.15 24.45
CA LYS A 445 -9.21 -1.95 25.61
C LYS A 445 -9.10 -0.58 26.29
N GLN A 446 -8.76 0.45 25.53
CA GLN A 446 -8.65 1.83 26.03
C GLN A 446 -9.98 2.61 25.96
N PHE A 447 -10.90 2.23 25.08
CA PHE A 447 -12.26 2.75 25.09
C PHE A 447 -13.06 1.94 26.09
N THR A 448 -12.87 2.22 27.38
CA THR A 448 -13.55 1.51 28.46
C THR A 448 -15.05 1.80 28.45
N ARG A 449 -15.81 1.03 29.24
CA ARG A 449 -17.24 1.26 29.44
C ARG A 449 -17.55 2.71 29.81
N GLU A 450 -16.79 3.29 30.74
CA GLU A 450 -16.97 4.67 31.17
C GLU A 450 -16.72 5.68 30.06
N VAL A 451 -15.80 5.38 29.13
CA VAL A 451 -15.53 6.23 27.96
C VAL A 451 -16.70 6.18 26.98
N VAL A 452 -17.20 4.97 26.67
CA VAL A 452 -18.31 4.79 25.72
C VAL A 452 -19.63 5.33 26.27
N GLU A 453 -19.94 5.08 27.55
CA GLU A 453 -21.11 5.66 28.23
C GLU A 453 -21.01 7.20 28.30
N ALA A 454 -19.81 7.75 28.53
CA ALA A 454 -19.60 9.19 28.45
C ALA A 454 -19.87 9.73 27.04
N MET A 455 -19.37 9.08 25.99
CA MET A 455 -19.69 9.44 24.60
C MET A 455 -21.20 9.39 24.31
N ALA A 456 -21.88 8.35 24.79
CA ALA A 456 -23.31 8.12 24.57
C ALA A 456 -24.23 9.02 25.39
N SER A 457 -23.75 9.59 26.51
CA SER A 457 -24.48 10.61 27.28
C SER A 457 -24.34 12.02 26.70
N ILE A 458 -23.24 12.30 26.00
CA ILE A 458 -22.99 13.58 25.33
C ILE A 458 -23.70 13.65 23.98
N ASN A 459 -23.81 12.52 23.29
CA ASN A 459 -24.30 12.45 21.91
C ASN A 459 -25.47 11.47 21.79
N GLU A 460 -26.51 11.83 21.04
CA GLU A 460 -27.61 10.91 20.72
C GLU A 460 -27.08 9.70 19.93
N LYS A 461 -26.21 9.95 18.94
CA LYS A 461 -25.54 8.95 18.10
C LYS A 461 -24.02 9.20 18.13
N PRO A 462 -23.26 8.64 19.10
CA PRO A 462 -21.82 8.81 19.11
C PRO A 462 -21.16 8.04 17.96
N LEU A 463 -20.21 8.65 17.25
CA LEU A 463 -19.36 7.94 16.30
C LEU A 463 -18.08 7.48 16.99
N ILE A 464 -17.85 6.16 17.02
CA ILE A 464 -16.71 5.53 17.67
C ILE A 464 -15.96 4.69 16.64
N MET A 465 -14.67 5.00 16.42
CA MET A 465 -13.82 4.28 15.48
C MET A 465 -12.63 3.65 16.22
N ALA A 466 -12.58 2.32 16.34
CA ALA A 466 -11.51 1.58 17.03
C ALA A 466 -10.54 0.97 16.01
N LEU A 467 -9.54 1.74 15.58
CA LEU A 467 -8.77 1.47 14.36
C LEU A 467 -7.47 0.70 14.58
N SER A 468 -7.08 0.47 15.83
CA SER A 468 -5.85 -0.25 16.15
C SER A 468 -5.93 -1.72 15.71
N ASN A 469 -4.84 -2.21 15.13
CA ASN A 469 -4.71 -3.56 14.58
C ASN A 469 -3.60 -4.36 15.29
N PRO A 470 -3.70 -5.70 15.38
CA PRO A 470 -4.87 -6.54 15.03
C PRO A 470 -6.00 -6.43 16.07
N THR A 471 -7.04 -7.28 16.01
CA THR A 471 -8.20 -7.26 16.93
C THR A 471 -7.85 -7.21 18.42
N SER A 472 -6.75 -7.83 18.83
CA SER A 472 -6.27 -7.78 20.22
C SER A 472 -5.81 -6.38 20.68
N GLN A 473 -5.52 -5.49 19.72
CA GLN A 473 -5.14 -4.10 19.96
C GLN A 473 -6.28 -3.11 19.73
N ALA A 474 -7.47 -3.57 19.33
CA ALA A 474 -8.62 -2.68 19.15
C ALA A 474 -8.99 -1.98 20.47
N GLU A 475 -9.27 -0.68 20.41
CA GLU A 475 -9.60 0.12 21.59
C GLU A 475 -10.84 -0.39 22.34
N CYS A 476 -11.81 -0.96 21.63
CA CYS A 476 -12.92 -1.77 22.13
C CYS A 476 -13.43 -2.69 21.01
N THR A 477 -14.23 -3.69 21.34
CA THR A 477 -14.91 -4.53 20.36
C THR A 477 -16.21 -3.91 19.85
N ALA A 478 -16.75 -4.43 18.75
CA ALA A 478 -18.07 -4.04 18.26
C ALA A 478 -19.19 -4.31 19.29
N GLU A 479 -19.15 -5.49 19.93
CA GLU A 479 -20.09 -5.86 21.01
C GLU A 479 -20.04 -4.86 22.16
N GLU A 480 -18.85 -4.50 22.62
CA GLU A 480 -18.64 -3.51 23.69
C GLU A 480 -19.20 -2.13 23.30
N ALA A 481 -18.88 -1.66 22.09
CA ALA A 481 -19.35 -0.37 21.61
C ALA A 481 -20.89 -0.29 21.50
N TYR A 482 -21.54 -1.32 20.95
CA TYR A 482 -23.00 -1.35 20.85
C TYR A 482 -23.68 -1.53 22.22
N THR A 483 -23.17 -2.42 23.06
CA THR A 483 -23.76 -2.70 24.37
C THR A 483 -23.68 -1.48 25.30
N TRP A 484 -22.51 -0.84 25.40
CA TRP A 484 -22.30 0.30 26.30
C TRP A 484 -22.91 1.61 25.78
N SER A 485 -23.37 1.64 24.53
CA SER A 485 -24.09 2.78 23.94
C SER A 485 -25.58 2.52 23.74
N GLU A 486 -26.11 1.41 24.25
CA GLU A 486 -27.52 1.01 24.08
C GLU A 486 -27.93 0.94 22.60
N GLY A 487 -27.04 0.42 21.74
CA GLY A 487 -27.26 0.28 20.30
C GLY A 487 -27.24 1.59 19.50
N ARG A 488 -26.87 2.72 20.13
CA ARG A 488 -26.88 4.04 19.49
C ARG A 488 -25.57 4.42 18.79
N ALA A 489 -24.45 3.79 19.14
CA ALA A 489 -23.17 4.09 18.51
C ALA A 489 -23.16 3.74 17.02
N ILE A 490 -22.59 4.65 16.22
CA ILE A 490 -22.10 4.31 14.89
C ILE A 490 -20.67 3.81 15.11
N PHE A 491 -20.39 2.57 14.73
CA PHE A 491 -19.12 1.92 15.02
C PHE A 491 -18.41 1.45 13.75
N ALA A 492 -17.10 1.68 13.70
CA ALA A 492 -16.19 1.11 12.72
C ALA A 492 -14.88 0.69 13.39
N SER A 493 -14.20 -0.30 12.82
CA SER A 493 -12.94 -0.81 13.36
C SER A 493 -11.85 -0.96 12.30
N GLY A 494 -10.60 -1.09 12.72
CA GLY A 494 -9.48 -1.40 11.82
C GLY A 494 -9.45 -2.88 11.45
N SER A 495 -9.70 -3.75 12.43
CA SER A 495 -9.78 -5.20 12.27
C SER A 495 -11.22 -5.68 12.14
N PRO A 496 -11.48 -6.82 11.48
CA PRO A 496 -12.84 -7.33 11.31
C PRO A 496 -13.41 -7.82 12.65
N PHE A 497 -14.72 -7.60 12.83
CA PHE A 497 -15.53 -8.16 13.91
C PHE A 497 -16.78 -8.82 13.31
N ASP A 498 -17.25 -9.89 13.95
CA ASP A 498 -18.46 -10.57 13.54
C ASP A 498 -19.70 -9.66 13.74
N PRO A 499 -20.78 -9.88 12.96
CA PRO A 499 -22.06 -9.25 13.24
C PRO A 499 -22.54 -9.52 14.66
N PHE A 500 -23.15 -8.52 15.28
CA PHE A 500 -23.63 -8.58 16.67
C PHE A 500 -25.12 -8.21 16.74
N GLU A 501 -25.91 -9.02 17.44
CA GLU A 501 -27.32 -8.74 17.67
C GLU A 501 -27.51 -8.05 19.02
N TYR A 502 -28.15 -6.88 19.02
CA TYR A 502 -28.51 -6.14 20.22
C TYR A 502 -29.97 -5.69 20.13
N ASP A 503 -30.77 -6.07 21.13
CA ASP A 503 -32.21 -5.76 21.24
C ASP A 503 -33.02 -6.07 19.96
N GLY A 504 -32.80 -7.27 19.39
CA GLY A 504 -33.48 -7.74 18.19
C GLY A 504 -33.03 -7.07 16.88
N LYS A 505 -31.99 -6.23 16.92
CA LYS A 505 -31.38 -5.61 15.74
C LYS A 505 -29.98 -6.15 15.52
N VAL A 506 -29.71 -6.59 14.29
CA VAL A 506 -28.38 -7.03 13.86
C VAL A 506 -27.56 -5.83 13.40
N PHE A 507 -26.38 -5.67 14.00
CA PHE A 507 -25.38 -4.69 13.65
C PHE A 507 -24.22 -5.38 12.94
N VAL A 508 -23.84 -4.86 11.79
CA VAL A 508 -22.67 -5.31 11.03
C VAL A 508 -21.65 -4.17 11.08
N PRO A 509 -20.58 -4.30 11.87
CA PRO A 509 -19.61 -3.22 12.03
C PRO A 509 -18.81 -3.00 10.75
N GLY A 510 -18.58 -1.73 10.39
CA GLY A 510 -17.75 -1.37 9.26
C GLY A 510 -16.26 -1.58 9.53
N GLN A 511 -15.47 -1.83 8.48
CA GLN A 511 -14.02 -1.92 8.57
C GLN A 511 -13.33 -0.79 7.78
N ALA A 512 -12.53 0.02 8.46
CA ALA A 512 -11.68 1.03 7.84
C ALA A 512 -10.38 0.37 7.35
N ASN A 513 -10.48 -0.49 6.33
CA ASN A 513 -9.34 -1.20 5.77
C ASN A 513 -8.67 -0.40 4.65
N ASN A 514 -7.37 -0.12 4.77
CA ASN A 514 -6.61 0.62 3.76
C ASN A 514 -6.64 -0.04 2.37
N ALA A 515 -6.96 -1.33 2.28
CA ALA A 515 -7.18 -2.04 1.01
C ALA A 515 -8.30 -1.42 0.14
N TYR A 516 -9.16 -0.56 0.70
CA TYR A 516 -10.12 0.23 -0.07
C TYR A 516 -9.49 1.42 -0.82
N ILE A 517 -8.31 1.88 -0.40
CA ILE A 517 -7.64 3.07 -0.94
C ILE A 517 -6.45 2.69 -1.82
N PHE A 518 -5.40 2.10 -1.24
CA PHE A 518 -4.10 2.03 -1.92
C PHE A 518 -4.14 1.31 -3.28
N PRO A 519 -4.91 0.23 -3.51
CA PRO A 519 -4.87 -0.44 -4.81
C PRO A 519 -5.39 0.45 -5.93
N GLY A 520 -6.53 1.11 -5.71
CA GLY A 520 -7.13 2.03 -6.68
C GLY A 520 -6.35 3.33 -6.79
N PHE A 521 -5.86 3.86 -5.66
CA PHE A 521 -5.03 5.07 -5.63
C PHE A 521 -3.75 4.90 -6.44
N GLY A 522 -2.96 3.84 -6.16
CA GLY A 522 -1.74 3.61 -6.90
C GLY A 522 -2.00 3.25 -8.37
N LEU A 523 -3.07 2.52 -8.70
CA LEU A 523 -3.47 2.34 -10.10
C LEU A 523 -3.71 3.69 -10.80
N GLY A 524 -4.48 4.59 -10.19
CA GLY A 524 -4.77 5.91 -10.75
C GLY A 524 -3.52 6.76 -10.97
N VAL A 525 -2.60 6.75 -9.99
CA VAL A 525 -1.30 7.43 -10.08
C VAL A 525 -0.44 6.86 -11.23
N ILE A 526 -0.38 5.54 -11.37
CA ILE A 526 0.40 4.88 -12.44
C ILE A 526 -0.21 5.18 -13.82
N MET A 527 -1.54 5.06 -13.95
CA MET A 527 -2.24 5.23 -15.23
C MET A 527 -2.23 6.67 -15.73
N SER A 528 -2.30 7.64 -14.83
CA SER A 528 -2.18 9.08 -15.17
C SER A 528 -0.74 9.49 -15.50
N GLY A 529 0.25 8.65 -15.14
CA GLY A 529 1.66 9.00 -15.27
C GLY A 529 2.07 10.14 -14.34
N ALA A 530 1.39 10.28 -13.20
CA ALA A 530 1.70 11.26 -12.17
C ALA A 530 3.15 11.08 -11.69
N ILE A 531 3.77 12.19 -11.29
CA ILE A 531 5.14 12.19 -10.77
C ILE A 531 5.20 12.59 -9.30
N ARG A 532 4.09 13.06 -8.72
CA ARG A 532 3.95 13.45 -7.31
C ARG A 532 2.55 13.10 -6.83
N VAL A 533 2.44 12.75 -5.55
CA VAL A 533 1.16 12.65 -4.84
C VAL A 533 0.83 14.03 -4.30
N HIS A 534 -0.41 14.48 -4.47
CA HIS A 534 -0.95 15.70 -3.89
C HIS A 534 -2.12 15.36 -2.96
N ASP A 535 -2.32 16.13 -1.90
CA ASP A 535 -3.38 15.87 -0.93
C ASP A 535 -4.78 15.88 -1.56
N ASP A 536 -4.99 16.70 -2.59
CA ASP A 536 -6.26 16.70 -3.36
C ASP A 536 -6.53 15.34 -4.04
N MET A 537 -5.51 14.55 -4.39
CA MET A 537 -5.69 13.18 -4.90
C MET A 537 -6.19 12.25 -3.79
N LEU A 538 -5.71 12.41 -2.56
CA LEU A 538 -6.19 11.66 -1.39
C LEU A 538 -7.65 12.01 -1.11
N LEU A 539 -8.01 13.30 -1.10
CA LEU A 539 -9.38 13.76 -0.93
C LEU A 539 -10.30 13.24 -2.04
N ALA A 540 -9.83 13.21 -3.29
CA ALA A 540 -10.58 12.64 -4.41
C ALA A 540 -10.83 11.14 -4.19
N ALA A 541 -9.80 10.38 -3.80
CA ALA A 541 -9.94 8.95 -3.48
C ALA A 541 -10.97 8.71 -2.37
N CYS A 542 -10.97 9.54 -1.32
CA CYS A 542 -11.96 9.46 -0.24
C CYS A 542 -13.40 9.60 -0.76
N LYS A 543 -13.64 10.57 -1.65
CA LYS A 543 -14.97 10.89 -2.20
C LYS A 543 -15.45 9.85 -3.21
N CYS A 544 -14.53 9.10 -3.82
CA CYS A 544 -14.84 8.00 -4.73
C CYS A 544 -15.36 6.76 -4.00
N ILE A 545 -14.97 6.53 -2.74
CA ILE A 545 -15.54 5.45 -1.94
C ILE A 545 -16.97 5.81 -1.54
N LYS A 546 -17.96 5.25 -2.22
CA LYS A 546 -19.38 5.50 -1.93
C LYS A 546 -19.95 4.52 -0.90
N PRO A 547 -20.94 4.92 -0.09
CA PRO A 547 -21.70 3.95 0.71
C PRO A 547 -22.38 2.90 -0.18
N PRO A 548 -22.49 1.64 0.27
CA PRO A 548 -22.34 1.22 1.67
C PRO A 548 -20.94 0.69 2.05
N TYR A 549 -19.91 0.85 1.21
CA TYR A 549 -18.64 0.09 1.31
C TYR A 549 -17.80 0.28 2.59
N ILE A 550 -18.09 1.27 3.44
CA ILE A 550 -17.37 1.48 4.73
C ILE A 550 -18.23 1.11 5.94
N VAL A 551 -19.54 0.89 5.75
CA VAL A 551 -20.51 0.48 6.79
C VAL A 551 -20.96 -0.98 6.59
N LEU A 552 -20.52 -1.63 5.52
CA LEU A 552 -20.66 -3.07 5.29
C LEU A 552 -19.27 -3.69 5.11
N PRO A 553 -19.12 -5.00 5.41
CA PRO A 553 -17.86 -5.68 5.16
C PRO A 553 -17.58 -5.72 3.66
N LEU A 554 -16.33 -6.06 3.28
CA LEU A 554 -15.85 -6.19 1.88
C LEU A 554 -16.70 -7.12 0.98
N VAL A 555 -17.70 -7.79 1.55
CA VAL A 555 -18.65 -8.79 1.00
C VAL A 555 -19.27 -8.42 -0.34
N ASN A 556 -19.34 -7.14 -0.72
CA ASN A 556 -19.92 -6.70 -2.00
C ASN A 556 -18.94 -5.92 -2.89
N PHE A 557 -17.63 -5.92 -2.60
CA PHE A 557 -16.66 -5.23 -3.45
C PHE A 557 -16.27 -6.11 -4.63
N ASN A 558 -17.15 -6.20 -5.62
CA ASN A 558 -16.80 -6.78 -6.91
C ASN A 558 -16.02 -5.73 -7.72
N ILE A 559 -14.69 -5.80 -7.66
CA ILE A 559 -13.84 -4.86 -8.38
C ILE A 559 -14.03 -4.94 -9.90
N VAL A 560 -14.49 -6.08 -10.42
CA VAL A 560 -14.85 -6.20 -11.82
C VAL A 560 -16.11 -5.38 -12.13
N GLU A 561 -17.08 -5.26 -11.22
CA GLU A 561 -18.18 -4.30 -11.36
C GLU A 561 -17.75 -2.86 -11.09
N PHE A 562 -16.81 -2.59 -10.18
CA PHE A 562 -16.26 -1.25 -9.95
C PHE A 562 -15.49 -0.74 -11.18
N ILE A 563 -14.64 -1.58 -11.77
CA ILE A 563 -13.86 -1.33 -13.00
C ILE A 563 -14.78 -1.28 -14.24
N ASN A 564 -15.79 -2.15 -14.35
CA ASN A 564 -16.77 -2.12 -15.46
C ASN A 564 -17.83 -1.02 -15.32
N SER A 565 -18.07 -0.52 -14.10
CA SER A 565 -18.79 0.73 -13.94
C SER A 565 -17.95 1.84 -14.56
N LYS A 566 -18.57 2.70 -15.38
CA LYS A 566 -17.90 3.79 -16.12
C LYS A 566 -17.22 4.86 -15.24
N HIS A 567 -16.94 4.57 -13.98
CA HIS A 567 -16.48 5.49 -12.94
C HIS A 567 -14.98 5.36 -12.65
N CYS A 568 -14.27 4.40 -13.28
CA CYS A 568 -12.80 4.32 -13.25
C CYS A 568 -12.10 5.47 -14.02
N CYS A 569 -12.86 6.36 -14.66
CA CYS A 569 -12.33 7.45 -15.48
C CYS A 569 -12.45 8.82 -14.79
N ILE A 570 -12.17 8.95 -13.49
CA ILE A 570 -11.90 10.26 -12.88
C ILE A 570 -10.83 10.09 -11.78
N VAL A 571 -9.59 9.86 -12.20
CA VAL A 571 -8.37 10.32 -11.51
C VAL A 571 -7.48 10.93 -12.58
#